data_AF-A0A8S8YQM4-F1
#
_entry.id   AF-A0A8S8YQM4-F1
#
_cell.length_a   1.000
_cell.length_b   1.000
_cell.length_c   1.000
_cell.angle_alpha   90.00
_cell.angle_beta   90.00
_cell.angle_gamma   90.00
#
_symmetry.space_group_name_H-M   'P 1'
#
loop_
_entity.id
_entity.type
_entity.pdbx_description
1 polymer ?
#
loop_
_entity_poly.entity_id
_entity_poly.type
_entity_poly.pdbx_seq_one_letter_code
_entity_poly.pdbx_strand_id
1 'polypeptide(L)'
;MLSEKLGVLHFLTAFVSYNALFWPMHRLGVWGMTRRHHTYFVTTEEALGSLPMEAAGWNMFITVSGFIFFFSNFIMVFNMIASSVRGEDAPDDPWGGWSFEWMTSSPPPNHTLYKLDDGSWGLPTLKDANEHIANEPGWLSTWFQRLMVTDEDTGEASH
;
A
#
# COMPACT_ATOMS: atom_id res chain seq x y z
N MET A 1 -1.13 -14.44 -8.21
CA MET A 1 -1.46 -13.40 -7.21
C MET A 1 -0.22 -13.04 -6.39
N LEU A 2 -0.14 -11.77 -5.94
CA LEU A 2 0.93 -11.30 -5.04
C LEU A 2 0.75 -11.90 -3.65
N SER A 3 1.86 -12.21 -2.96
CA SER A 3 1.79 -12.73 -1.60
C SER A 3 1.35 -11.63 -0.63
N GLU A 4 0.24 -11.86 0.08
CA GLU A 4 -0.30 -10.92 1.06
C GLU A 4 0.68 -10.70 2.23
N LYS A 5 1.30 -11.77 2.74
CA LYS A 5 2.25 -11.67 3.87
C LYS A 5 3.45 -10.78 3.56
N LEU A 6 4.02 -10.94 2.36
CA LEU A 6 5.14 -10.09 1.91
C LEU A 6 4.67 -8.67 1.58
N GLY A 7 3.44 -8.52 1.06
CA GLY A 7 2.82 -7.23 0.81
C GLY A 7 2.61 -6.42 2.09
N VAL A 8 2.06 -7.05 3.13
CA VAL A 8 1.87 -6.44 4.45
C VAL A 8 3.22 -6.08 5.09
N LEU A 9 4.22 -6.96 5.00
CA LEU A 9 5.57 -6.66 5.49
C LEU A 9 6.18 -5.44 4.78
N HIS A 10 6.08 -5.39 3.45
CA HIS A 10 6.53 -4.24 2.67
C HIS A 10 5.77 -2.97 3.09
N PHE A 11 4.44 -3.03 3.19
CA PHE A 11 3.61 -1.90 3.59
C PHE A 11 4.01 -1.36 4.97
N LEU A 12 4.12 -2.22 5.99
CA LEU A 12 4.48 -1.81 7.34
C LEU A 12 5.89 -1.20 7.40
N THR A 13 6.86 -1.85 6.76
CA THR A 13 8.25 -1.35 6.74
C THR A 13 8.37 -0.03 5.98
N ALA A 14 7.72 0.10 4.82
CA ALA A 14 7.71 1.32 4.03
C ALA A 14 6.96 2.44 4.76
N PHE A 15 5.79 2.18 5.34
CA PHE A 15 4.99 3.16 6.05
C PHE A 15 5.72 3.72 7.28
N VAL A 16 6.29 2.85 8.12
CA VAL A 16 7.05 3.30 9.30
C VAL A 16 8.28 4.09 8.89
N SER A 17 9.04 3.61 7.90
CA SER A 17 10.26 4.29 7.44
C SER A 17 9.98 5.62 6.77
N TYR A 18 8.90 5.70 5.98
CA TYR A 18 8.43 6.93 5.36
C TYR A 18 8.07 7.98 6.41
N ASN A 19 7.29 7.61 7.43
CA ASN A 19 6.97 8.52 8.52
C ASN A 19 8.23 8.92 9.29
N ALA A 20 9.11 7.98 9.64
CA ALA A 20 10.38 8.28 10.30
C ALA A 20 11.28 9.22 9.47
N LEU A 21 11.23 9.15 8.14
CA LEU A 21 11.97 10.02 7.24
C LEU A 21 11.40 11.44 7.19
N PHE A 22 10.11 11.58 6.94
CA PHE A 22 9.49 12.89 6.65
C PHE A 22 9.07 13.65 7.90
N TRP A 23 8.76 12.97 9.01
CA TRP A 23 8.30 13.64 10.22
C TRP A 23 9.37 14.55 10.86
N PRO A 24 10.64 14.10 11.00
CA PRO A 24 11.72 14.98 11.43
C PRO A 24 11.95 16.16 10.48
N MET A 25 11.71 16.02 9.17
CA MET A 25 11.86 17.13 8.23
C MET A 25 10.88 18.27 8.50
N HIS A 26 9.67 17.99 8.99
CA HIS A 26 8.73 19.04 9.39
C HIS A 26 9.30 19.87 10.54
N ARG A 27 9.89 19.21 11.53
CA ARG A 27 10.55 19.87 12.67
C ARG A 27 11.77 20.68 12.23
N LEU A 28 12.62 20.12 11.37
CA LEU A 28 13.77 20.83 10.79
C LEU A 28 13.36 22.05 9.97
N GLY A 29 12.26 21.95 9.23
CA GLY A 29 11.68 23.06 8.47
C GLY A 29 11.22 24.21 9.38
N VAL A 30 10.58 23.91 10.51
CA VAL A 30 10.19 24.91 11.53
C VAL A 30 11.39 25.60 12.16
N TRP A 31 12.52 24.90 12.30
CA TRP A 31 13.79 25.48 12.76
C TRP A 31 14.49 26.37 11.73
N GLY A 32 13.92 26.52 10.53
CA GLY A 32 14.48 27.40 9.49
C GLY A 32 15.49 26.71 8.58
N MET A 33 15.55 25.37 8.58
CA MET A 33 16.37 24.62 7.63
C MET A 33 15.80 24.78 6.21
N THR A 34 16.37 25.69 5.44
CA THR A 34 15.89 26.03 4.09
C THR A 34 16.23 24.93 3.09
N ARG A 35 15.27 24.58 2.24
CA ARG A 35 15.47 23.56 1.18
C ARG A 35 16.63 23.89 0.25
N ARG A 36 17.20 22.85 -0.39
CA ARG A 36 18.25 22.92 -1.44
C ARG A 36 19.64 23.40 -0.96
N HIS A 37 19.94 23.27 0.33
CA HIS A 37 21.29 23.45 0.86
C HIS A 37 21.97 22.10 1.05
N HIS A 38 23.24 22.02 0.66
CA HIS A 38 24.08 20.82 0.76
C HIS A 38 24.84 20.76 2.10
N THR A 39 25.03 21.89 2.77
CA THR A 39 25.68 21.99 4.08
C THR A 39 24.94 22.96 4.98
N TYR A 40 24.92 22.66 6.27
CA TYR A 40 24.36 23.50 7.32
C TYR A 40 25.43 23.71 8.39
N PHE A 41 25.69 24.96 8.76
CA PHE A 41 26.69 25.29 9.77
C PHE A 41 26.06 25.22 11.16
N VAL A 42 26.64 24.40 12.04
CA VAL A 42 26.12 24.15 13.40
C VAL A 42 26.80 25.08 14.44
N THR A 43 27.86 25.80 14.07
CA THR A 43 28.78 26.45 15.03
C THR A 43 29.24 27.88 14.69
N THR A 44 28.84 28.49 13.58
CA THR A 44 29.28 29.86 13.22
C THR A 44 28.15 30.88 13.32
N GLU A 45 28.43 32.00 13.99
CA GLU A 45 27.57 33.18 14.18
C GLU A 45 27.16 33.89 12.87
N GLU A 46 27.67 33.46 11.71
CA GLU A 46 27.49 34.20 10.46
C GLU A 46 26.31 33.70 9.59
N ALA A 47 25.31 34.59 9.55
CA ALA A 47 24.48 35.02 8.42
C ALA A 47 23.35 34.11 7.87
N LEU A 48 23.23 32.83 8.23
CA LEU A 48 22.08 32.03 7.79
C LEU A 48 21.49 31.13 8.90
N GLY A 49 21.14 31.73 10.04
CA GLY A 49 20.35 31.10 11.10
C GLY A 49 21.07 29.96 11.82
N SER A 50 21.56 30.21 13.03
CA SER A 50 22.15 29.17 13.88
C SER A 50 21.13 28.06 14.14
N LEU A 51 21.26 26.92 13.45
CA LEU A 51 20.46 25.74 13.71
C LEU A 51 20.87 25.12 15.05
N PRO A 52 19.93 24.54 15.82
CA PRO A 52 20.28 23.86 17.05
C PRO A 52 21.24 22.70 16.79
N MET A 53 22.14 22.42 17.74
CA MET A 53 23.14 21.34 17.63
C MET A 53 22.51 19.96 17.35
N GLU A 54 21.25 19.77 17.76
CA GLU A 54 20.46 18.57 17.50
C GLU A 54 20.14 18.35 16.01
N ALA A 55 20.15 19.40 15.18
CA ALA A 55 19.80 19.32 13.77
C ALA A 55 20.71 18.36 12.98
N ALA A 56 21.98 18.23 13.39
CA ALA A 56 22.90 17.25 12.81
C ALA A 56 22.45 15.81 13.10
N GLY A 57 22.02 15.53 14.32
CA GLY A 57 21.49 14.22 14.72
C GLY A 57 20.21 13.86 13.97
N TRP A 58 19.30 14.82 13.80
CA TRP A 58 18.08 14.63 13.01
C TRP A 58 18.37 14.36 11.52
N ASN A 59 19.32 15.07 10.92
CA ASN A 59 19.73 14.80 9.53
C ASN A 59 20.37 13.41 9.36
N MET A 60 21.15 12.96 10.35
CA MET A 60 21.69 11.60 10.35
C MET A 60 20.57 10.56 10.45
N PHE A 61 19.61 10.76 11.36
CA PHE A 61 18.45 9.88 11.50
C PHE A 61 17.63 9.79 10.20
N ILE A 62 17.33 10.93 9.59
CA ILE A 62 16.64 11.03 8.28
C ILE A 62 17.39 10.21 7.22
N THR A 63 18.72 10.34 7.16
CA THR A 63 19.54 9.59 6.20
C THR A 63 19.41 8.08 6.40
N VAL A 64 19.49 7.61 7.65
CA VAL A 64 19.31 6.19 7.99
C VAL A 64 17.89 5.72 7.61
N SER A 65 16.85 6.47 7.97
CA SER A 65 15.46 6.15 7.61
C SER A 65 15.26 6.11 6.09
N GLY A 66 15.94 6.98 5.34
CA GLY A 66 15.93 7.01 3.88
C GLY A 66 16.52 5.75 3.27
N PHE A 67 17.63 5.25 3.82
CA PHE A 67 18.19 3.95 3.40
C PHE A 67 17.25 2.79 3.73
N ILE A 68 16.62 2.78 4.91
CA ILE A 68 15.65 1.71 5.26
C ILE A 68 14.46 1.74 4.29
N PHE A 69 13.94 2.92 3.95
CA PHE A 69 12.88 3.07 2.96
C PHE A 69 13.31 2.60 1.55
N PHE A 70 14.56 2.90 1.16
CA PHE A 70 15.12 2.36 -0.07
C PHE A 70 15.19 0.82 -0.05
N PHE A 71 15.62 0.22 1.06
CA PHE A 71 15.65 -1.24 1.21
C PHE A 71 14.26 -1.89 1.24
N SER A 72 13.23 -1.22 1.73
CA SER A 72 11.87 -1.77 1.73
C SER A 72 11.35 -2.04 0.32
N ASN A 73 11.79 -1.27 -0.68
CA ASN A 73 11.42 -1.49 -2.08
C ASN A 73 11.94 -2.83 -2.62
N PHE A 74 13.05 -3.36 -2.09
CA PHE A 74 13.53 -4.69 -2.48
C PHE A 74 12.57 -5.80 -2.02
N ILE A 75 11.86 -5.61 -0.90
CA ILE A 75 10.83 -6.56 -0.45
C ILE A 75 9.68 -6.61 -1.47
N MET A 76 9.27 -5.44 -2.00
CA MET A 76 8.25 -5.35 -3.05
C MET A 76 8.71 -6.02 -4.35
N VAL A 77 9.93 -5.71 -4.81
CA VAL A 77 10.50 -6.32 -6.02
C VAL A 77 10.62 -7.83 -5.87
N PHE A 78 11.07 -8.30 -4.71
CA PHE A 78 11.14 -9.73 -4.40
C PHE A 78 9.75 -10.37 -4.44
N ASN A 79 8.72 -9.75 -3.85
CA ASN A 79 7.35 -10.27 -3.91
C ASN A 79 6.85 -10.39 -5.36
N MET A 80 7.10 -9.37 -6.19
CA MET A 80 6.72 -9.38 -7.59
C MET A 80 7.40 -10.53 -8.38
N ILE A 81 8.71 -10.71 -8.21
CA ILE A 81 9.46 -11.78 -8.89
C ILE A 81 9.02 -13.16 -8.38
N ALA A 82 8.90 -13.34 -7.06
CA ALA A 82 8.51 -14.61 -6.47
C ALA A 82 7.10 -15.02 -6.91
N SER A 83 6.14 -14.09 -6.89
CA SER A 83 4.78 -14.33 -7.34
C SER A 83 4.67 -14.52 -8.85
N SER A 84 5.56 -13.93 -9.65
CA SER A 84 5.57 -14.18 -11.10
C SER A 84 6.05 -15.59 -11.47
N VAL A 85 6.93 -16.19 -10.67
CA VAL A 85 7.51 -17.52 -10.95
C VAL A 85 6.75 -18.65 -10.26
N ARG A 86 6.20 -18.40 -9.06
CA ARG A 86 5.60 -19.42 -8.19
C ARG A 86 4.26 -19.02 -7.57
N GLY A 87 3.71 -17.88 -7.96
CA GLY A 87 2.44 -17.42 -7.43
C GLY A 87 1.27 -18.27 -7.94
N GLU A 88 0.22 -18.36 -7.13
CA GLU A 88 -1.05 -18.97 -7.51
C GLU A 88 -1.70 -18.17 -8.64
N ASP A 89 -2.37 -18.84 -9.59
CA ASP A 89 -3.07 -18.16 -10.67
C ASP A 89 -4.21 -17.30 -10.11
N ALA A 90 -4.38 -16.09 -10.65
CA ALA A 90 -5.44 -15.21 -10.19
C ALA A 90 -6.78 -15.61 -10.84
N PRO A 91 -7.86 -15.79 -10.06
CA PRO A 91 -9.21 -15.94 -10.63
C PRO A 91 -9.63 -14.68 -11.40
N ASP A 92 -10.70 -14.78 -12.19
CA ASP A 92 -11.23 -13.68 -12.99
C ASP A 92 -11.56 -12.44 -12.14
N ASP A 93 -12.11 -12.65 -10.95
CA ASP A 93 -12.28 -11.63 -9.92
C ASP A 93 -11.68 -12.07 -8.57
N PRO A 94 -10.43 -11.68 -8.26
CA PRO A 94 -9.77 -12.02 -7.01
C PRO A 94 -10.14 -11.12 -5.83
N TRP A 95 -10.81 -9.98 -6.05
CA TRP A 95 -11.06 -8.97 -5.00
C TRP A 95 -12.53 -8.62 -4.82
N GLY A 96 -13.42 -9.19 -5.64
CA GLY A 96 -14.82 -8.87 -5.64
C GLY A 96 -15.11 -7.46 -6.14
N GLY A 97 -14.43 -7.04 -7.22
CA GLY A 97 -14.49 -5.66 -7.70
C GLY A 97 -15.76 -5.34 -8.52
N TRP A 98 -16.20 -4.09 -8.49
CA TRP A 98 -17.45 -3.65 -9.15
C TRP A 98 -17.27 -3.02 -10.53
N SER A 99 -16.04 -2.86 -10.98
CA SER A 99 -15.70 -2.33 -12.31
C SER A 99 -15.81 -3.40 -13.40
N PHE A 100 -16.04 -2.97 -14.64
CA PHE A 100 -16.10 -3.87 -15.81
C PHE A 100 -14.81 -4.67 -16.06
N GLU A 101 -13.68 -4.25 -15.48
CA GLU A 101 -12.40 -4.97 -15.59
C GLU A 101 -12.45 -6.37 -14.96
N TRP A 102 -13.33 -6.59 -13.97
CA TRP A 102 -13.49 -7.88 -13.28
C TRP A 102 -14.49 -8.82 -13.95
N MET A 103 -15.07 -8.41 -15.09
CA MET A 103 -15.97 -9.25 -15.89
C MET A 103 -15.24 -10.00 -17.00
N THR A 104 -13.93 -9.80 -17.13
CA THR A 104 -13.10 -10.44 -18.16
C THR A 104 -12.37 -11.65 -17.59
N SER A 105 -11.94 -12.56 -18.45
CA SER A 105 -11.12 -13.70 -18.03
C SER A 105 -9.75 -13.23 -17.54
N SER A 106 -9.14 -13.97 -16.63
CA SER A 106 -7.75 -13.78 -16.20
C SER A 106 -6.86 -14.85 -16.86
N PRO A 107 -5.97 -14.51 -17.81
CA PRO A 107 -5.64 -13.19 -18.35
C PRO A 107 -6.66 -12.63 -19.37
N PRO A 108 -6.74 -11.29 -19.54
CA PRO A 108 -7.69 -10.68 -20.46
C PRO A 108 -7.36 -11.02 -21.92
N PRO A 109 -8.38 -11.26 -22.78
CA PRO A 109 -8.19 -11.50 -24.20
C PRO A 109 -7.74 -10.23 -24.93
N ASN A 110 -7.07 -10.40 -26.08
CA ASN A 110 -6.55 -9.28 -26.91
C ASN A 110 -7.60 -8.25 -27.32
N HIS A 111 -8.89 -8.62 -27.34
CA HIS A 111 -10.01 -7.74 -27.63
C HIS A 111 -11.14 -8.01 -26.63
N THR A 112 -11.45 -7.01 -25.81
CA THR A 112 -12.55 -7.08 -24.85
C THR A 112 -13.86 -6.77 -25.56
N LEU A 113 -14.35 -7.72 -26.36
CA LEU A 113 -15.70 -7.69 -26.93
C LEU A 113 -16.57 -8.66 -26.15
N TYR A 114 -17.47 -8.15 -25.32
CA TYR A 114 -18.42 -8.96 -24.58
C TYR A 114 -19.52 -9.42 -25.54
N LYS A 115 -19.65 -10.74 -25.68
CA LYS A 115 -20.85 -11.34 -26.25
C LYS A 115 -21.86 -11.45 -25.11
N LEU A 116 -22.98 -10.74 -25.23
CA LEU A 116 -24.06 -10.80 -24.25
C LEU A 116 -24.69 -12.21 -24.26
N ASP A 117 -25.35 -12.60 -23.17
CA ASP A 117 -25.99 -13.93 -23.06
C ASP A 117 -27.04 -14.19 -24.16
N ASP A 118 -27.60 -13.12 -24.72
CA ASP A 118 -28.55 -13.14 -25.85
C ASP A 118 -27.88 -13.28 -27.22
N GLY A 119 -26.54 -13.33 -27.26
CA GLY A 119 -25.74 -13.43 -28.48
C GLY A 119 -25.54 -12.11 -29.24
N SER A 120 -26.08 -11.00 -28.74
CA SER A 120 -25.89 -9.67 -29.33
C SER A 120 -24.58 -9.02 -28.87
N TRP A 121 -24.14 -8.00 -29.62
CA TRP A 121 -22.99 -7.17 -29.25
C TRP A 121 -23.50 -5.89 -28.58
N GLY A 122 -23.08 -5.66 -27.33
CA GLY A 122 -23.51 -4.49 -26.57
C GLY A 122 -22.58 -4.21 -25.38
N LEU A 123 -22.92 -3.19 -24.60
CA LEU A 123 -22.23 -2.91 -23.34
C LEU A 123 -22.62 -3.99 -22.32
N PRO A 124 -21.65 -4.61 -21.61
CA PRO A 124 -21.98 -5.52 -20.51
C PRO A 124 -22.78 -4.75 -19.46
N THR A 125 -23.80 -5.39 -18.91
CA THR A 125 -24.48 -4.87 -17.71
C THR A 125 -23.70 -5.30 -16.49
N LEU A 126 -23.62 -4.42 -15.47
CA LEU A 126 -23.01 -4.77 -14.20
C LEU A 126 -23.88 -5.83 -13.51
N LYS A 127 -23.53 -7.10 -13.71
CA LYS A 127 -23.98 -8.21 -12.86
C LYS A 127 -23.13 -8.21 -11.59
N ASP A 128 -23.76 -8.52 -10.47
CA ASP A 128 -23.03 -8.74 -9.23
C ASP A 128 -22.21 -10.04 -9.38
N ALA A 129 -20.92 -9.89 -9.67
CA ALA A 129 -20.01 -11.03 -9.77
C ALA A 129 -19.75 -11.67 -8.38
N ASN A 130 -20.21 -11.03 -7.30
CA ASN A 130 -19.84 -11.36 -5.92
C ASN A 130 -20.86 -12.22 -5.16
N GLU A 131 -21.88 -12.80 -5.81
CA GLU A 131 -22.86 -13.57 -5.04
C GLU A 131 -22.21 -14.73 -4.24
N HIS A 132 -21.01 -15.23 -4.62
CA HIS A 132 -20.49 -16.49 -4.04
C HIS A 132 -18.99 -16.63 -3.73
N ILE A 133 -18.13 -15.60 -3.82
CA ILE A 133 -16.68 -15.76 -3.51
C ILE A 133 -16.13 -14.58 -2.71
N ALA A 134 -16.53 -14.47 -1.45
CA ALA A 134 -15.72 -13.73 -0.49
C ALA A 134 -14.48 -14.59 -0.19
N ASN A 135 -13.30 -14.17 -0.66
CA ASN A 135 -12.05 -14.75 -0.18
C ASN A 135 -12.07 -14.73 1.36
N GLU A 136 -11.79 -15.87 2.00
CA GLU A 136 -11.73 -15.92 3.47
C GLU A 136 -10.75 -14.84 3.95
N PRO A 137 -11.17 -13.93 4.85
CA PRO A 137 -10.31 -12.86 5.31
C PRO A 137 -9.03 -13.45 5.90
N GLY A 138 -7.88 -12.93 5.47
CA GLY A 138 -6.59 -13.26 6.05
C GLY A 138 -6.59 -13.06 7.58
N TRP A 139 -5.67 -13.72 8.28
CA TRP A 139 -5.65 -13.72 9.76
C TRP A 139 -5.63 -12.31 10.37
N LEU A 140 -4.99 -11.35 9.69
CA LEU A 140 -4.89 -9.96 10.12
C LEU A 140 -6.19 -9.18 9.88
N SER A 141 -6.88 -9.42 8.76
CA SER A 141 -8.21 -8.85 8.53
C SER A 141 -9.25 -9.44 9.50
N THR A 142 -9.18 -10.73 9.80
CA THR A 142 -10.06 -11.36 10.80
C THR A 142 -9.81 -10.80 12.19
N TRP A 143 -8.54 -10.58 12.56
CA TRP A 143 -8.18 -9.92 13.82
C TRP A 143 -8.69 -8.47 13.88
N PHE A 144 -8.56 -7.71 12.78
CA PHE A 144 -9.02 -6.33 12.71
C PHE A 144 -10.56 -6.23 12.69
N GLN A 145 -11.25 -7.12 11.98
CA GLN A 145 -12.72 -7.23 12.00
C GLN A 145 -13.25 -7.49 13.40
N ARG A 146 -12.62 -8.40 14.16
CA ARG A 146 -12.96 -8.65 15.58
C ARG A 146 -12.80 -7.42 16.47
N LEU A 147 -11.94 -6.48 16.10
CA LEU A 147 -11.75 -5.25 16.86
C LEU A 147 -12.80 -4.18 16.51
N MET A 148 -13.34 -4.21 15.29
CA MET A 148 -14.30 -3.23 14.80
C MET A 148 -15.76 -3.65 14.95
N VAL A 149 -16.04 -4.96 14.95
CA VAL A 149 -17.37 -5.53 15.16
C VAL A 149 -17.42 -6.09 16.57
N THR A 150 -18.22 -5.48 17.42
CA THR A 150 -18.57 -6.05 18.72
C THR A 150 -19.46 -7.27 18.48
N ASP A 151 -19.22 -8.38 19.18
CA ASP A 151 -19.93 -9.65 19.03
C ASP A 151 -21.47 -9.57 19.24
N GLU A 152 -22.01 -8.40 19.61
CA GLU A 152 -23.43 -8.18 19.92
C GLU A 152 -24.36 -8.19 18.69
N ASP A 153 -23.88 -7.97 17.47
CA ASP A 153 -24.75 -7.90 16.26
C ASP A 153 -24.95 -9.24 15.54
N THR A 154 -24.34 -10.34 16.01
CA THR A 154 -24.52 -11.67 15.39
C THR A 154 -25.82 -12.38 15.80
N GLY A 155 -26.70 -11.72 16.57
CA GLY A 155 -27.94 -12.28 17.10
C GLY A 155 -29.24 -11.92 16.37
N GLU A 156 -29.28 -10.92 15.47
CA GLU A 156 -30.56 -10.37 14.99
C GLU A 156 -30.89 -10.60 13.50
N ALA A 157 -30.04 -11.26 12.71
CA ALA A 157 -30.28 -11.47 11.27
C ALA A 157 -30.79 -12.89 10.91
N SER A 158 -31.64 -13.49 11.75
CA SER A 158 -32.44 -14.67 11.36
C SER A 158 -33.89 -14.53 11.80
N HIS A 159 -34.67 -13.73 11.08
CA HIS A 159 -36.14 -13.83 11.03
C HIS A 159 -36.67 -13.28 9.71
#